data_AF-A0A949NML9-F1
#
_entry.id   AF-A0A949NML9-F1
#
_cell.length_a   1.000
_cell.length_b   1.000
_cell.length_c   1.000
_cell.angle_alpha   90.00
_cell.angle_beta   90.00
_cell.angle_gamma   90.00
#
_symmetry.space_group_name_H-M   'P 1'
#
loop_
_entity.id
_entity.type
_entity.pdbx_description
1 polymer ?
#
loop_
_entity_poly.entity_id
_entity_poly.type
_entity_poly.pdbx_seq_one_letter_code
_entity_poly.pdbx_strand_id
1 'polypeptide(L)'
;MVTCKLCGASGFLLRVDGLGLCDECEGIFAIELRQRTRTIEEAHRALSSPVDPETALELWELIRQNARELLVYEEMDLPIKPVPSRLLSEVSEAVDALHVQIVRERVERILTRAEQADSNRAKSRDACKAISRIEPARQEIEGDKNPLDELESRVRQFCNRVQFIPFLEAFR
;
A
#
# COMPACT_ATOMS: atom_id res chain seq x y z
N MET A 1 -37.08 -0.46 -23.29
CA MET A 1 -37.36 -1.62 -22.42
C MET A 1 -36.57 -1.41 -21.15
N VAL A 2 -37.17 -1.66 -19.99
CA VAL A 2 -36.44 -1.59 -18.72
C VAL A 2 -35.53 -2.81 -18.62
N THR A 3 -34.30 -2.60 -18.17
CA THR A 3 -33.28 -3.64 -17.99
C THR A 3 -32.66 -3.48 -16.62
N CYS A 4 -32.51 -4.58 -15.88
CA CYS A 4 -31.79 -4.59 -14.61
C CYS A 4 -30.29 -4.39 -14.87
N LYS A 5 -29.66 -3.41 -14.21
CA LYS A 5 -28.23 -3.12 -14.37
C LYS A 5 -27.32 -4.27 -13.92
N LEU A 6 -27.74 -5.04 -12.91
CA LEU A 6 -26.91 -6.07 -12.33
C LEU A 6 -27.01 -7.41 -13.07
N CYS A 7 -28.22 -7.94 -13.25
CA CYS A 7 -28.42 -9.25 -13.88
C CYS A 7 -28.70 -9.19 -15.40
N GLY A 8 -28.86 -7.99 -15.97
CA GLY A 8 -29.16 -7.81 -17.40
C GLY A 8 -30.56 -8.28 -17.83
N ALA A 9 -31.39 -8.77 -16.90
CA ALA A 9 -32.75 -9.17 -17.20
C ALA A 9 -33.52 -8.00 -17.81
N SER A 10 -34.33 -8.27 -18.83
CA SER A 10 -35.17 -7.27 -19.49
C SER A 10 -36.52 -7.88 -19.85
N GLY A 11 -37.56 -7.07 -19.89
CA GLY A 11 -38.90 -7.55 -20.23
C GLY A 11 -39.98 -6.53 -19.96
N PHE A 12 -41.16 -6.75 -20.54
CA PHE A 12 -42.30 -5.84 -20.40
C PHE A 12 -42.86 -5.81 -18.96
N LEU A 13 -42.75 -6.92 -18.22
CA LEU A 13 -43.23 -7.05 -16.85
C LEU A 13 -42.13 -6.81 -15.79
N LEU A 14 -40.88 -6.59 -16.23
CA LEU A 14 -39.78 -6.34 -15.30
C LEU A 14 -39.95 -4.95 -14.68
N ARG A 15 -39.86 -4.90 -13.37
CA ARG A 15 -39.79 -3.66 -12.60
C ARG A 15 -38.37 -3.49 -12.10
N VAL A 16 -37.91 -2.24 -12.13
CA VAL A 16 -36.66 -1.84 -11.49
C VAL A 16 -36.91 -0.65 -10.59
N ASP A 17 -36.08 -0.52 -9.56
CA ASP A 17 -36.08 0.59 -8.63
C ASP A 17 -35.46 1.87 -9.24
N GLY A 18 -35.26 2.90 -8.41
CA GLY A 18 -34.60 4.14 -8.82
C GLY A 18 -33.11 3.99 -9.18
N LEU A 19 -32.48 2.87 -8.83
CA LEU A 19 -31.10 2.54 -9.16
C LEU A 19 -30.99 1.71 -10.46
N GLY A 20 -32.11 1.21 -10.98
CA GLY A 20 -32.15 0.33 -12.14
C GLY A 20 -31.95 -1.14 -11.80
N LEU A 21 -32.25 -1.56 -10.56
CA LEU A 21 -32.15 -2.94 -10.09
C LEU A 21 -33.55 -3.55 -9.96
N CYS A 22 -33.70 -4.83 -10.33
CA CYS A 22 -34.91 -5.58 -9.97
C CYS A 22 -34.91 -5.94 -8.49
N ASP A 23 -36.08 -6.26 -7.92
CA ASP A 23 -36.28 -6.52 -6.47
C ASP A 23 -35.27 -7.52 -5.87
N GLU A 24 -34.91 -8.57 -6.62
CA GLU A 24 -33.92 -9.56 -6.19
C GLU A 24 -32.49 -8.98 -6.17
N CYS A 25 -32.11 -8.26 -7.23
CA CYS A 25 -30.80 -7.63 -7.35
C CYS A 25 -30.62 -6.47 -6.36
N GLU A 26 -31.70 -5.72 -6.06
CA GLU A 26 -31.70 -4.67 -5.03
C GLU A 26 -31.35 -5.26 -3.66
N GLY A 27 -31.97 -6.39 -3.29
CA GLY A 27 -31.70 -7.08 -2.03
C GLY A 27 -30.25 -7.57 -1.92
N ILE A 28 -29.74 -8.19 -2.97
CA ILE A 28 -28.34 -8.66 -3.03
C ILE A 28 -27.37 -7.48 -2.91
N PHE A 29 -27.56 -6.46 -3.74
CA PHE A 29 -26.74 -5.25 -3.73
C PHE A 29 -26.72 -4.59 -2.35
N ALA A 30 -27.88 -4.43 -1.70
CA ALA A 30 -27.98 -3.78 -0.39
C ALA A 30 -27.23 -4.56 0.71
N ILE A 31 -27.27 -5.89 0.69
CA ILE A 31 -26.57 -6.74 1.66
C ILE A 31 -25.05 -6.65 1.44
N GLU A 32 -24.60 -6.82 0.20
CA GLU A 32 -23.18 -6.75 -0.12
C GLU A 32 -22.58 -5.37 0.18
N LEU A 33 -23.27 -4.31 -0.24
CA LEU A 33 -22.84 -2.94 0.02
C LEU A 33 -22.68 -2.69 1.52
N ARG A 34 -23.67 -3.10 2.32
CA ARG A 34 -23.63 -2.93 3.78
C ARG A 34 -22.48 -3.72 4.40
N GLN A 35 -22.32 -4.98 4.03
CA GLN A 35 -21.30 -5.85 4.62
C GLN A 35 -19.89 -5.34 4.30
N ARG A 36 -19.61 -5.03 3.03
CA ARG A 36 -18.28 -4.58 2.60
C ARG A 36 -17.92 -3.21 3.16
N THR A 37 -18.87 -2.27 3.14
CA THR A 37 -18.68 -0.93 3.72
C THR A 37 -18.37 -1.03 5.21
N ARG A 38 -19.11 -1.86 5.95
CA ARG A 38 -18.85 -2.10 7.37
C ARG A 38 -17.45 -2.66 7.62
N THR A 39 -17.02 -3.65 6.84
CA THR A 39 -15.66 -4.22 6.95
C THR A 39 -14.59 -3.15 6.70
N ILE A 40 -14.77 -2.31 5.68
CA ILE A 40 -13.88 -1.19 5.36
C ILE A 40 -13.79 -0.21 6.55
N GLU A 41 -14.93 0.20 7.11
CA GLU A 41 -14.99 1.11 8.26
C GLU A 41 -14.37 0.52 9.54
N GLU A 42 -14.55 -0.77 9.78
CA GLU A 42 -13.92 -1.49 10.89
C GLU A 42 -12.40 -1.53 10.73
N ALA A 43 -11.90 -1.84 9.53
CA ALA A 43 -10.47 -1.85 9.23
C ALA A 43 -9.84 -0.45 9.34
N HIS A 44 -10.49 0.60 8.82
CA HIS A 44 -10.02 1.98 8.97
C HIS A 44 -9.95 2.42 10.45
N ARG A 45 -10.93 2.02 11.26
CA ARG A 45 -10.90 2.32 12.70
C ARG A 45 -9.74 1.60 13.39
N ALA A 46 -9.44 0.37 13.02
CA ALA A 46 -8.27 -0.36 13.55
C ALA A 46 -6.97 0.35 13.19
N LEU A 47 -6.82 0.82 11.94
CA LEU A 47 -5.67 1.60 11.47
C LEU A 47 -5.52 2.98 12.15
N SER A 48 -6.57 3.48 12.81
CA SER A 48 -6.51 4.75 13.55
C SER A 48 -5.83 4.60 14.93
N SER A 49 -5.55 3.37 15.36
CA SER A 49 -4.82 3.08 16.59
C SER A 49 -3.39 2.61 16.27
N PRO A 50 -2.43 2.70 17.22
CA PRO A 50 -1.10 2.12 17.03
C PRO A 50 -1.21 0.63 16.75
N VAL A 51 -0.80 0.23 15.55
CA VAL A 51 -0.71 -1.16 15.09
C VAL A 51 0.70 -1.40 14.57
N ASP A 52 1.17 -2.64 14.69
CA ASP A 52 2.44 -2.99 14.08
C ASP A 52 2.32 -2.98 12.54
N PRO A 53 3.43 -2.82 11.80
CA PRO A 53 3.37 -2.65 10.36
C PRO A 53 2.82 -3.86 9.60
N GLU A 54 2.98 -5.08 10.11
CA GLU A 54 2.48 -6.29 9.46
C GLU A 54 0.95 -6.33 9.54
N THR A 55 0.40 -6.12 10.74
CA THR A 55 -1.05 -5.95 10.94
C THR A 55 -1.62 -4.79 10.12
N ALA A 56 -0.90 -3.67 10.01
CA ALA A 56 -1.34 -2.54 9.20
C ALA A 56 -1.46 -2.90 7.70
N LEU A 57 -0.50 -3.67 7.16
CA LEU A 57 -0.56 -4.15 5.77
C LEU A 57 -1.73 -5.09 5.54
N GLU A 58 -2.01 -6.01 6.48
CA GLU A 58 -3.17 -6.90 6.40
C GLU A 58 -4.50 -6.13 6.40
N LEU A 59 -4.61 -5.08 7.22
CA LEU A 59 -5.79 -4.22 7.27
C LEU A 59 -5.97 -3.43 5.97
N TRP A 60 -4.90 -2.88 5.40
CA TRP A 60 -4.95 -2.22 4.09
C TRP A 60 -5.34 -3.20 2.98
N GLU A 61 -4.86 -4.44 3.03
CA GLU A 61 -5.27 -5.47 2.07
C GLU A 61 -6.75 -5.81 2.16
N LEU A 62 -7.27 -5.92 3.38
CA LEU A 62 -8.68 -6.16 3.62
C LEU A 62 -9.55 -5.03 3.03
N ILE A 63 -9.13 -3.78 3.21
CA ILE A 63 -9.80 -2.62 2.61
C ILE A 63 -9.73 -2.72 1.08
N ARG A 64 -8.55 -2.99 0.52
CA ARG A 64 -8.32 -3.13 -0.93
C ARG A 64 -9.23 -4.18 -1.54
N GLN A 65 -9.31 -5.36 -0.93
CA GLN A 65 -10.14 -6.45 -1.42
C GLN A 65 -11.62 -6.08 -1.42
N ASN A 66 -12.13 -5.50 -0.33
CA ASN A 66 -13.54 -5.09 -0.26
C ASN A 66 -13.85 -3.94 -1.22
N ALA A 67 -12.92 -3.00 -1.43
CA ALA A 67 -13.08 -1.91 -2.38
C ALA A 67 -13.10 -2.42 -3.84
N ARG A 68 -12.22 -3.36 -4.21
CA ARG A 68 -12.22 -3.97 -5.56
C ARG A 68 -13.56 -4.63 -5.88
N GLU A 69 -14.16 -5.28 -4.91
CA GLU A 69 -15.43 -5.95 -5.09
C GLU A 69 -16.59 -4.96 -5.23
N LEU A 70 -16.52 -3.81 -4.54
CA LEU A 70 -17.48 -2.74 -4.71
C LEU A 70 -17.28 -1.96 -6.02
N LEU A 71 -16.07 -1.96 -6.59
CA LEU A 71 -15.75 -1.26 -7.84
C LEU A 71 -16.62 -1.74 -9.01
N VAL A 72 -16.96 -3.04 -9.05
CA VAL A 72 -17.82 -3.62 -10.08
C VAL A 72 -19.16 -2.88 -10.17
N TYR A 73 -19.72 -2.48 -9.04
CA TYR A 73 -20.97 -1.74 -8.99
C TYR A 73 -20.78 -0.26 -9.38
N GLU A 74 -19.62 0.34 -9.08
CA GLU A 74 -19.28 1.70 -9.54
C GLU A 74 -19.21 1.73 -11.07
N GLU A 75 -18.60 0.73 -11.69
CA GLU A 75 -18.53 0.55 -13.15
C GLU A 75 -19.91 0.32 -13.80
N MET A 76 -20.90 -0.10 -13.03
CA MET A 76 -22.31 -0.21 -13.45
C MET A 76 -23.12 1.09 -13.25
N ASP A 77 -22.46 2.20 -12.92
CA ASP A 77 -23.09 3.48 -12.55
C ASP A 77 -24.09 3.33 -11.39
N LEU A 78 -23.80 2.45 -10.42
CA LEU A 78 -24.55 2.39 -9.17
C LEU A 78 -23.95 3.37 -8.15
N PRO A 79 -24.79 4.13 -7.41
CA PRO A 79 -24.29 5.09 -6.44
C PRO A 79 -23.80 4.37 -5.18
N ILE A 80 -22.48 4.38 -4.97
CA ILE A 80 -21.82 3.70 -3.86
C ILE A 80 -21.05 4.71 -3.04
N LYS A 81 -21.08 4.54 -1.71
CA LYS A 81 -20.24 5.29 -0.78
C LYS A 81 -19.62 4.33 0.24
N PRO A 82 -18.31 4.46 0.53
CA PRO A 82 -17.33 5.34 -0.13
C PRO A 82 -17.11 4.96 -1.60
N VAL A 83 -16.62 5.91 -2.42
CA VAL A 83 -16.35 5.67 -3.86
C VAL A 83 -15.18 4.68 -3.99
N PRO A 84 -15.39 3.46 -4.52
CA PRO A 84 -14.37 2.41 -4.53
C PRO A 84 -13.08 2.78 -5.25
N SER A 85 -13.16 3.39 -6.44
CA SER A 85 -12.00 3.82 -7.24
C SER A 85 -11.08 4.76 -6.45
N ARG A 86 -11.68 5.75 -5.78
CA ARG A 86 -10.96 6.68 -4.92
C ARG A 86 -10.34 5.97 -3.71
N LEU A 87 -11.10 5.08 -3.06
CA LEU A 87 -10.60 4.33 -1.91
C LEU A 87 -9.40 3.45 -2.30
N LEU A 88 -9.42 2.83 -3.48
CA LEU A 88 -8.29 2.05 -3.99
C LEU A 88 -7.03 2.89 -4.20
N SER A 89 -7.17 4.12 -4.68
CA SER A 89 -6.06 5.07 -4.78
C SER A 89 -5.49 5.42 -3.40
N GLU A 90 -6.37 5.74 -2.44
CA GLU A 90 -5.98 6.07 -1.05
C GLU A 90 -5.25 4.89 -0.38
N VAL A 91 -5.71 3.66 -0.60
CA VAL A 91 -5.05 2.45 -0.12
C VAL A 91 -3.67 2.28 -0.75
N SER A 92 -3.54 2.50 -2.06
CA SER A 92 -2.24 2.38 -2.75
C SER A 92 -1.22 3.34 -2.16
N GLU A 93 -1.58 4.62 -2.02
CA GLU A 93 -0.72 5.64 -1.43
C GLU A 93 -0.33 5.32 0.01
N ALA A 94 -1.28 4.82 0.81
CA ALA A 94 -1.02 4.44 2.20
C ALA A 94 -0.09 3.23 2.33
N VAL A 95 -0.27 2.21 1.48
CA VAL A 95 0.59 1.02 1.45
C VAL A 95 2.01 1.38 1.02
N ASP A 96 2.16 2.21 -0.01
CA ASP A 96 3.47 2.68 -0.46
C ASP A 96 4.19 3.47 0.64
N ALA A 97 3.48 4.38 1.31
CA ALA A 97 4.02 5.13 2.44
C ALA A 97 4.47 4.21 3.58
N LEU A 98 3.68 3.18 3.91
CA LEU A 98 4.01 2.22 4.96
C LEU A 98 5.23 1.37 4.59
N HIS A 99 5.33 0.89 3.35
CA HIS A 99 6.51 0.17 2.86
C HIS A 99 7.78 1.03 2.96
N VAL A 100 7.70 2.30 2.55
CA VAL A 100 8.80 3.25 2.66
C VAL A 100 9.24 3.43 4.11
N GLN A 101 8.29 3.57 5.04
CA GLN A 101 8.57 3.68 6.45
C GLN A 101 9.28 2.43 6.99
N ILE A 102 8.77 1.23 6.71
CA ILE A 102 9.36 -0.04 7.14
C ILE A 102 10.81 -0.17 6.65
N VAL A 103 11.06 0.16 5.38
CA VAL A 103 12.39 0.10 4.78
C VAL A 103 13.32 1.12 5.44
N ARG A 104 12.85 2.35 5.65
CA ARG A 104 13.62 3.41 6.30
C ARG A 104 14.05 3.00 7.71
N GLU A 105 13.12 2.57 8.54
CA GLU A 105 13.42 2.12 9.91
C GLU A 105 14.39 0.93 9.94
N ARG A 106 14.27 0.01 8.97
CA ARG A 106 15.19 -1.12 8.85
C ARG A 106 16.60 -0.68 8.45
N VAL A 107 16.71 0.20 7.47
CA VAL A 107 17.99 0.75 7.00
C VAL A 107 18.67 1.58 8.10
N GLU A 108 17.92 2.42 8.80
CA GLU A 108 18.45 3.25 9.89
C GLU A 108 19.00 2.39 11.04
N ARG A 109 18.31 1.29 11.40
CA ARG A 109 18.84 0.32 12.36
C ARG A 109 20.15 -0.32 11.89
N ILE A 110 20.24 -0.66 10.59
CA ILE A 110 21.47 -1.23 10.02
C ILE A 110 22.60 -0.20 10.03
N LEU A 111 22.33 1.05 9.67
CA LEU A 111 23.34 2.13 9.67
C LEU A 111 23.81 2.46 11.09
N THR A 112 22.90 2.54 12.06
CA THR A 112 23.26 2.75 13.47
C THR A 112 24.17 1.64 13.98
N ARG A 113 23.85 0.38 13.66
CA ARG A 113 24.71 -0.77 14.00
C ARG A 113 26.05 -0.71 13.28
N ALA A 114 26.06 -0.29 12.01
CA ALA A 114 27.29 -0.12 11.25
C ALA A 114 28.18 0.93 11.92
N GLU A 115 27.66 2.10 12.27
CA GLU A 115 28.41 3.18 12.92
C GLU A 115 29.13 2.74 14.20
N GLN A 116 28.49 1.86 14.96
CA GLN A 116 29.01 1.28 16.21
C GLN A 116 30.00 0.13 16.01
N ALA A 117 30.20 -0.37 14.79
CA ALA A 117 31.06 -1.52 14.56
C ALA A 117 32.55 -1.19 14.68
N ASP A 118 33.33 -2.10 15.26
CA ASP A 118 34.76 -1.90 15.56
C ASP A 118 35.68 -1.89 14.34
N SER A 119 35.21 -2.36 13.18
CA SER A 119 36.04 -2.47 11.97
C SER A 119 35.36 -1.91 10.73
N ASN A 120 36.15 -1.30 9.85
CA ASN A 120 35.69 -0.80 8.56
C ASN A 120 35.11 -1.91 7.67
N ARG A 121 35.60 -3.15 7.82
CA ARG A 121 35.02 -4.32 7.15
C ARG A 121 33.61 -4.61 7.63
N ALA A 122 33.35 -4.55 8.94
CA ALA A 122 32.01 -4.74 9.50
C ALA A 122 31.08 -3.58 9.10
N LYS A 123 31.56 -2.34 9.15
CA LYS A 123 30.85 -1.14 8.66
C LYS A 123 30.42 -1.28 7.20
N SER A 124 31.35 -1.64 6.32
CA SER A 124 31.07 -1.80 4.88
C SER A 124 30.10 -2.95 4.62
N ARG A 125 30.25 -4.09 5.31
CA ARG A 125 29.33 -5.23 5.16
C ARG A 125 27.90 -4.83 5.52
N ASP A 126 27.72 -4.09 6.61
CA ASP A 126 26.39 -3.70 7.06
C ASP A 126 25.79 -2.63 6.16
N ALA A 127 26.59 -1.70 5.65
CA ALA A 127 26.13 -0.76 4.63
C ALA A 127 25.69 -1.46 3.32
N CYS A 128 26.41 -2.48 2.86
CA CYS A 128 25.96 -3.30 1.72
C CYS A 128 24.63 -4.01 2.01
N LYS A 129 24.41 -4.50 3.24
CA LYS A 129 23.12 -5.07 3.65
C LYS A 129 22.00 -4.04 3.66
N ALA A 130 22.27 -2.77 3.94
CA ALA A 130 21.27 -1.72 3.85
C ALA A 130 20.85 -1.47 2.39
N ILE A 131 21.81 -1.39 1.46
CA ILE A 131 21.51 -1.23 0.01
C ILE A 131 20.66 -2.39 -0.50
N SER A 132 21.00 -3.63 -0.17
CA SER A 132 20.24 -4.81 -0.61
C SER A 132 18.81 -4.87 -0.05
N ARG A 133 18.45 -4.00 0.89
CA ARG A 133 17.07 -3.86 1.41
C ARG A 133 16.29 -2.74 0.73
N ILE A 134 16.98 -1.76 0.16
CA ILE A 134 16.37 -0.64 -0.56
C ILE A 134 15.99 -1.07 -1.98
N GLU A 135 16.85 -1.82 -2.66
CA GLU A 135 16.65 -2.18 -4.08
C GLU A 135 15.32 -2.89 -4.39
N PRO A 136 14.87 -3.92 -3.63
CA PRO A 136 13.61 -4.57 -3.92
C PRO A 136 12.41 -3.63 -3.72
N ALA A 137 12.42 -2.86 -2.63
CA ALA A 137 11.33 -1.91 -2.34
C ALA A 137 11.25 -0.79 -3.37
N ARG A 138 12.37 -0.42 -4.01
CA ARG A 138 12.35 0.56 -5.11
C ARG A 138 11.65 0.04 -6.36
N GLN A 139 11.71 -1.27 -6.61
CA GLN A 139 11.04 -1.88 -7.77
C GLN A 139 9.52 -2.00 -7.57
N GLU A 140 9.06 -1.95 -6.32
CA GLU A 140 7.66 -2.08 -5.95
C GLU A 140 6.92 -0.73 -5.93
N ILE A 141 7.63 0.40 -5.82
CA ILE A 141 7.04 1.75 -5.81
C ILE A 141 6.97 2.29 -7.23
N GLU A 142 5.77 2.55 -7.73
CA GLU A 142 5.55 3.14 -9.05
C GLU A 142 5.79 4.67 -9.04
N GLY A 143 6.56 5.19 -9.99
CA GLY A 143 6.73 6.63 -10.24
C GLY A 143 8.18 7.12 -10.43
N ASP A 144 8.32 8.30 -11.05
CA ASP A 144 9.62 8.90 -11.38
C ASP A 144 10.44 9.39 -10.17
N LYS A 145 9.78 9.65 -9.03
CA LYS A 145 10.42 10.11 -7.79
C LYS A 145 10.28 9.03 -6.74
N ASN A 146 11.36 8.32 -6.44
CA ASN A 146 11.31 7.29 -5.43
C ASN A 146 11.69 7.88 -4.06
N PRO A 147 10.80 7.80 -3.04
CA PRO A 147 11.08 8.34 -1.71
C PRO A 147 12.25 7.63 -1.00
N LEU A 148 12.76 6.52 -1.54
CA LEU A 148 13.95 5.83 -1.06
C LEU A 148 15.26 6.34 -1.68
N ASP A 149 15.24 7.22 -2.69
CA ASP A 149 16.45 7.72 -3.37
C ASP A 149 17.39 8.47 -2.43
N GLU A 150 16.84 9.29 -1.53
CA GLU A 150 17.62 10.00 -0.52
C GLU A 150 18.26 9.02 0.48
N LEU A 151 17.50 8.01 0.89
CA LEU A 151 17.98 6.97 1.82
C LEU A 151 19.11 6.16 1.18
N GLU A 152 18.98 5.78 -0.08
CA GLU A 152 20.03 5.09 -0.83
C GLU A 152 21.28 5.96 -0.96
N SER A 153 21.11 7.23 -1.32
CA SER A 153 22.21 8.18 -1.45
C SER A 153 23.00 8.31 -0.13
N ARG A 154 22.30 8.38 1.00
CA ARG A 154 22.93 8.39 2.34
C ARG A 154 23.72 7.11 2.62
N VAL A 155 23.16 5.93 2.32
CA VAL A 155 23.86 4.66 2.51
C VAL A 155 25.10 4.57 1.60
N ARG A 156 25.02 5.02 0.34
CA ARG A 156 26.16 5.07 -0.58
C ARG A 156 27.26 6.02 -0.12
N GLN A 157 26.91 7.20 0.38
CA GLN A 157 27.87 8.13 0.98
C GLN A 157 28.57 7.50 2.20
N PHE A 158 27.82 6.80 3.04
CA PHE A 158 28.38 6.05 4.18
C PHE A 158 29.37 4.96 3.71
N CYS A 159 29.01 4.16 2.70
CA CYS A 159 29.89 3.17 2.08
C CYS A 159 31.20 3.80 1.61
N ASN A 160 31.11 4.88 0.83
CA ASN A 160 32.28 5.57 0.29
C ASN A 160 33.19 6.09 1.42
N ARG A 161 32.60 6.69 2.44
CA ARG A 161 33.34 7.19 3.61
C ARG A 161 34.14 6.07 4.30
N VAL A 162 33.51 4.92 4.53
CA VAL A 162 34.13 3.78 5.22
C VAL A 162 35.20 3.08 4.39
N GLN A 163 35.03 3.01 3.07
CA GLN A 163 35.95 2.31 2.17
C GLN A 163 37.15 3.18 1.78
N PHE A 164 36.98 4.48 1.56
CA PHE A 164 38.03 5.33 1.00
C PHE A 164 38.87 6.06 2.06
N ILE A 165 38.32 6.40 3.24
CA ILE A 165 39.09 7.11 4.29
C ILE A 165 40.32 6.32 4.77
N PRO A 166 40.22 5.01 5.08
CA PRO A 166 41.38 4.25 5.56
C PRO A 166 42.46 4.10 4.49
N PHE A 167 42.07 4.11 3.22
CA PHE A 167 43.00 4.06 2.10
C PHE A 167 43.77 5.39 2.00
N LEU A 168 43.09 6.54 2.12
CA LEU A 168 43.73 7.86 2.06
C LEU A 168 44.63 8.14 3.26
N GLU A 169 44.31 7.63 4.45
CA GLU A 169 45.15 7.73 5.65
C GLU A 169 46.44 6.89 5.55
N ALA A 170 46.43 5.80 4.78
CA ALA A 170 47.61 4.97 4.56
C ALA A 170 48.66 5.59 3.61
N PHE A 171 48.31 6.67 2.90
CA PHE A 171 49.20 7.40 1.99
C PHE A 171 49.67 8.77 2.55
N ARG A 172 49.37 9.06 3.82
CA ARG A 172 49.87 10.23 4.56
C ARG A 172 51.01 9.84 5.49
#